data_AF-L0AX43-F1
#
_entry.id   AF-L0AX43-F1
#
_cell.length_a   1.000
_cell.length_b   1.000
_cell.length_c   1.000
_cell.angle_alpha   90.00
_cell.angle_beta   90.00
_cell.angle_gamma   90.00
#
_symmetry.space_group_name_H-M   'P 1'
#
loop_
_entity.id
_entity.type
_entity.pdbx_description
1 polymer ?
#
loop_
_entity_poly.entity_id
_entity_poly.type
_entity_poly.pdbx_seq_one_letter_code
_entity_poly.pdbx_strand_id
1 'polypeptide(L)'
;MSKVNPQINLSKKPKKDGGTGSYESGGTTFTVIKNDTGLPKGFFRHVHKPLNGPITLDRTLATSGDQIRGGFTGKKISSIDNVNEVSVYYWDGNDNVPILLGITTENGNPEKTKYHGRSGPGNPWMNGFVLSLSEKQALDNQNCHNNNTVVFNIQNPEFGTLNENSKISNCIRGKIKTSYIKLPSLPGSNYTIKEYAINGDASISRVTYGGRSTGITLNKGGGIDKVRVYFSAGSIEVPLLVEFLQRGGGESEWHYTQNTDGRNWTEVGKEKSKTFYSGPDQPTENLTTELDQIACSIGIGVTLDISYRNSETHARQSKKYCCDNHKDRVTVASGKINTGNHGHIMYYQHTIGQRYNLAAIKYH
;
A
#
# COMPACT_ATOMS: atom_id res chain seq x y z
N MET A 1 10.12 14.17 -51.76
CA MET A 1 10.18 13.08 -50.75
C MET A 1 9.01 13.27 -49.81
N SER A 2 8.14 12.27 -49.64
CA SER A 2 7.04 12.35 -48.68
C SER A 2 7.59 12.43 -47.26
N LYS A 3 7.15 13.43 -46.49
CA LYS A 3 7.59 13.61 -45.10
C LYS A 3 7.12 12.40 -44.27
N VAL A 4 8.06 11.64 -43.74
CA VAL A 4 7.76 10.48 -42.87
C VAL A 4 7.40 11.02 -41.49
N ASN A 5 6.25 10.59 -40.96
CA ASN A 5 5.84 11.00 -39.62
C ASN A 5 6.79 10.37 -38.57
N PRO A 6 7.27 11.13 -37.58
CA PRO A 6 8.09 10.59 -36.51
C PRO A 6 7.35 9.52 -35.69
N GLN A 7 8.11 8.51 -35.25
CA GLN A 7 7.67 7.43 -34.37
C GLN A 7 8.33 7.56 -32.98
N ILE A 8 7.60 7.28 -31.90
CA ILE A 8 8.17 7.21 -30.55
C ILE A 8 8.97 5.91 -30.38
N ASN A 9 10.17 6.01 -29.81
CA ASN A 9 11.02 4.88 -29.51
C ASN A 9 11.08 4.66 -27.98
N LEU A 10 10.34 3.69 -27.47
CA LEU A 10 10.21 3.41 -26.04
C LEU A 10 11.50 2.84 -25.40
N SER A 11 12.45 2.36 -26.21
CA SER A 11 13.76 1.92 -25.70
C SER A 11 14.71 3.08 -25.40
N LYS A 12 14.38 4.30 -25.86
CA LYS A 12 15.17 5.49 -25.56
C LYS A 12 14.83 5.97 -24.16
N LYS A 13 15.80 5.79 -23.26
CA LYS A 13 15.74 6.22 -21.86
C LYS A 13 16.52 7.53 -21.67
N PRO A 14 16.26 8.29 -20.59
CA PRO A 14 17.14 9.36 -20.13
C PRO A 14 18.57 8.86 -19.89
N LYS A 15 19.52 9.79 -19.75
CA LYS A 15 20.89 9.44 -19.39
C LYS A 15 20.94 8.83 -17.98
N LYS A 16 21.93 7.97 -17.71
CA LYS A 16 22.07 7.25 -16.43
C LYS A 16 22.28 8.19 -15.23
N ASP A 17 22.85 9.38 -15.47
CA ASP A 17 23.04 10.44 -14.50
C ASP A 17 21.75 11.23 -14.20
N GLY A 18 20.60 10.80 -14.74
CA GLY A 18 19.34 11.53 -14.67
C GLY A 18 19.22 12.66 -15.70
N GLY A 19 20.27 12.90 -16.50
CA GLY A 19 20.29 13.92 -17.53
C GLY A 19 19.38 13.63 -18.72
N THR A 20 19.12 14.67 -19.51
CA THR A 20 18.30 14.59 -20.72
C THR A 20 18.96 13.71 -21.78
N GLY A 21 18.24 12.66 -22.21
CA GLY A 21 18.58 11.87 -23.41
C GLY A 21 17.99 12.50 -24.67
N SER A 22 18.43 12.05 -25.85
CA SER A 22 17.86 12.48 -27.12
C SER A 22 17.94 11.40 -28.20
N TYR A 23 17.06 11.48 -29.20
CA TYR A 23 17.09 10.63 -30.40
C TYR A 23 16.37 11.29 -31.56
N GLU A 24 16.67 10.85 -32.78
CA GLU A 24 15.98 11.30 -34.00
C GLU A 24 15.02 10.23 -34.53
N SER A 25 13.90 10.67 -35.09
CA SER A 25 12.89 9.80 -35.73
C SER A 25 12.10 10.64 -36.73
N GLY A 26 11.96 10.19 -37.99
CA GLY A 26 11.22 10.93 -39.02
C GLY A 26 11.67 12.39 -39.22
N GLY A 27 12.97 12.68 -39.06
CA GLY A 27 13.52 14.04 -39.12
C GLY A 27 13.15 14.95 -37.93
N THR A 28 12.60 14.39 -36.85
CA THR A 28 12.32 15.11 -35.59
C THR A 28 13.28 14.64 -34.50
N THR A 29 13.92 15.58 -33.82
CA THR A 29 14.69 15.32 -32.60
C THR A 29 13.78 15.34 -31.38
N PHE A 30 13.81 14.28 -30.60
CA PHE A 30 13.12 14.17 -29.32
C PHE A 30 14.12 14.28 -28.18
N THR A 31 13.77 15.03 -27.13
CA THR A 31 14.40 14.94 -25.81
C THR A 31 13.64 13.97 -24.93
N VAL A 32 14.36 13.22 -24.08
CA VAL A 32 13.78 12.27 -23.12
C VAL A 32 14.26 12.59 -21.71
N ILE A 33 13.32 12.81 -20.79
CA ILE A 33 13.59 13.07 -19.36
C ILE A 33 12.82 12.09 -18.48
N LYS A 34 13.39 11.73 -17.31
CA LYS A 34 12.67 10.98 -16.27
C LYS A 34 11.89 11.97 -15.43
N ASN A 35 10.64 11.65 -15.12
CA ASN A 35 9.79 12.44 -14.23
C ASN A 35 8.96 11.51 -13.34
N ASP A 36 9.01 11.74 -12.04
CA ASP A 36 8.23 11.06 -11.00
C ASP A 36 7.30 12.02 -10.23
N THR A 37 7.35 13.31 -10.55
CA THR A 37 6.58 14.35 -9.87
C THR A 37 5.08 14.14 -10.09
N GLY A 38 4.33 14.11 -8.98
CA GLY A 38 2.88 13.93 -8.98
C GLY A 38 2.41 12.48 -9.15
N LEU A 39 3.33 11.53 -9.32
CA LEU A 39 2.99 10.10 -9.48
C LEU A 39 2.96 9.37 -8.14
N PRO A 40 2.17 8.28 -8.02
CA PRO A 40 2.23 7.42 -6.85
C PRO A 40 3.65 6.87 -6.66
N LYS A 41 4.08 6.73 -5.39
CA LYS A 41 5.40 6.15 -5.05
C LYS A 41 5.60 4.81 -5.77
N GLY A 42 6.78 4.64 -6.37
CA GLY A 42 7.14 3.47 -7.15
C GLY A 42 6.80 3.57 -8.65
N PHE A 43 6.20 4.66 -9.11
CA PHE A 43 5.96 4.92 -10.53
C PHE A 43 6.79 6.11 -11.01
N PHE A 44 7.17 6.06 -12.28
CA PHE A 44 7.79 7.16 -12.97
C PHE A 44 7.37 7.14 -14.44
N ARG A 45 7.66 8.22 -15.17
CA ARG A 45 7.48 8.30 -16.61
C ARG A 45 8.73 8.81 -17.33
N HIS A 46 8.92 8.33 -18.55
CA HIS A 46 9.81 8.97 -19.52
C HIS A 46 8.99 9.90 -20.40
N VAL A 47 9.40 11.16 -20.45
CA VAL A 47 8.71 12.19 -21.20
C VAL A 47 9.48 12.45 -22.49
N HIS A 48 8.87 12.10 -23.62
CA HIS A 48 9.39 12.30 -24.96
C HIS A 48 8.82 13.61 -25.53
N LYS A 49 9.66 14.63 -25.67
CA LYS A 49 9.26 15.96 -26.15
C LYS A 49 9.99 16.31 -27.46
N PRO A 50 9.28 16.64 -28.55
CA PRO A 50 9.88 17.13 -29.79
C PRO A 50 10.52 18.51 -29.56
N LEU A 51 11.73 18.71 -30.08
CA LEU A 51 12.50 19.95 -29.87
C LEU A 51 11.93 21.15 -30.64
N ASN A 52 11.35 20.90 -31.81
CA ASN A 52 10.94 21.94 -32.77
C ASN A 52 9.42 22.21 -32.77
N GLY A 53 8.77 22.01 -31.62
CA GLY A 53 7.33 22.23 -31.45
C GLY A 53 6.46 21.00 -31.74
N PRO A 54 5.12 21.16 -31.78
CA PRO A 54 4.18 20.06 -31.98
C PRO A 54 4.40 19.32 -33.30
N ILE A 55 4.11 18.02 -33.31
CA ILE A 55 4.33 17.14 -34.46
C ILE A 55 3.06 16.34 -34.81
N THR A 56 2.98 15.88 -36.06
CA THR A 56 2.09 14.78 -36.43
C THR A 56 2.81 13.46 -36.17
N LEU A 57 2.39 12.75 -35.13
CA LEU A 57 3.00 11.50 -34.68
C LEU A 57 2.44 10.30 -35.45
N ASP A 58 3.30 9.38 -35.89
CA ASP A 58 2.90 8.06 -36.38
C ASP A 58 2.41 7.20 -35.21
N ARG A 59 1.26 6.52 -35.40
CA ARG A 59 0.68 5.64 -34.38
C ARG A 59 1.46 4.35 -34.17
N THR A 60 2.41 4.03 -35.03
CA THR A 60 3.28 2.85 -34.93
C THR A 60 4.50 3.21 -34.09
N LEU A 61 4.76 2.44 -33.04
CA LEU A 61 5.93 2.64 -32.19
C LEU A 61 7.18 2.05 -32.85
N ALA A 62 8.30 2.79 -32.82
CA ALA A 62 9.52 2.41 -33.53
C ALA A 62 10.16 1.13 -32.98
N THR A 63 9.98 0.85 -31.68
CA THR A 63 10.69 -0.23 -30.99
C THR A 63 10.05 -1.60 -31.23
N SER A 64 8.72 -1.67 -31.16
CA SER A 64 7.97 -2.94 -31.18
C SER A 64 7.08 -3.12 -32.40
N GLY A 65 6.83 -2.05 -33.17
CA GLY A 65 5.77 -2.04 -34.18
C GLY A 65 4.35 -2.00 -33.58
N ASP A 66 4.22 -1.93 -32.25
CA ASP A 66 2.92 -1.81 -31.59
C ASP A 66 2.20 -0.55 -32.05
N GLN A 67 0.88 -0.63 -32.17
CA GLN A 67 0.06 0.48 -32.64
C GLN A 67 -0.70 1.17 -31.52
N ILE A 68 -0.72 2.50 -31.55
CA ILE A 68 -1.62 3.35 -30.77
C ILE A 68 -2.95 3.44 -31.52
N ARG A 69 -3.96 2.70 -31.05
CA ARG A 69 -5.31 2.72 -31.65
C ARG A 69 -6.19 3.75 -30.94
N GLY A 70 -6.88 4.56 -31.74
CA GLY A 70 -7.86 5.52 -31.29
C GLY A 70 -9.25 5.17 -31.82
N GLY A 71 -10.20 4.93 -30.92
CA GLY A 71 -11.64 4.76 -31.21
C GLY A 71 -12.03 3.49 -31.96
N PHE A 72 -13.25 3.01 -31.73
CA PHE A 72 -13.87 1.88 -32.45
C PHE A 72 -14.42 2.27 -33.84
N THR A 73 -14.34 3.54 -34.20
CA THR A 73 -14.82 4.05 -35.49
C THR A 73 -13.87 3.57 -36.57
N GLY A 74 -14.27 2.60 -37.40
CA GLY A 74 -13.46 1.86 -38.39
C GLY A 74 -12.71 2.67 -39.47
N LYS A 75 -12.56 3.99 -39.30
CA LYS A 75 -11.65 4.81 -40.08
C LYS A 75 -10.21 4.51 -39.67
N LYS A 76 -9.41 4.04 -40.62
CA LYS A 76 -7.95 3.84 -40.46
C LYS A 76 -7.29 5.21 -40.29
N ILE A 77 -7.08 5.62 -39.05
CA ILE A 77 -6.28 6.81 -38.74
C ILE A 77 -4.84 6.34 -38.52
N SER A 78 -3.90 6.85 -39.32
CA SER A 78 -2.47 6.49 -39.29
C SER A 78 -1.63 7.37 -38.38
N SER A 79 -2.11 8.57 -38.03
CA SER A 79 -1.34 9.55 -37.25
C SER A 79 -2.14 10.21 -36.12
N ILE A 80 -1.45 10.97 -35.28
CA ILE A 80 -2.03 11.82 -34.23
C ILE A 80 -1.44 13.21 -34.44
N ASP A 81 -2.28 14.18 -34.76
CA ASP A 81 -1.84 15.55 -35.05
C ASP A 81 -1.57 16.34 -33.76
N ASN A 82 -0.72 17.36 -33.89
CA ASN A 82 -0.41 18.35 -32.84
C ASN A 82 0.13 17.75 -31.53
N VAL A 83 0.85 16.63 -31.57
CA VAL A 83 1.45 16.03 -30.37
C VAL A 83 2.58 16.90 -29.86
N ASN A 84 2.42 17.38 -28.62
CA ASN A 84 3.41 18.17 -27.89
C ASN A 84 4.32 17.31 -27.02
N GLU A 85 3.80 16.18 -26.52
CA GLU A 85 4.50 15.33 -25.59
C GLU A 85 3.94 13.91 -25.63
N VAL A 86 4.81 12.91 -25.48
CA VAL A 86 4.43 11.53 -25.19
C VAL A 86 5.10 11.08 -23.90
N SER A 87 4.29 10.75 -22.91
CA SER A 87 4.72 10.22 -21.61
C SER A 87 4.57 8.70 -21.58
N VAL A 88 5.61 7.98 -21.21
CA VAL A 88 5.65 6.51 -21.10
C VAL A 88 5.85 6.15 -19.63
N TYR A 89 4.90 5.47 -19.03
CA TYR A 89 4.90 5.20 -17.59
C TYR A 89 5.43 3.80 -17.32
N TYR A 90 6.14 3.68 -16.19
CA TYR A 90 6.78 2.48 -15.71
C TYR A 90 6.57 2.32 -14.20
N TRP A 91 6.79 1.10 -13.72
CA TRP A 91 6.81 0.78 -12.30
C TRP A 91 8.22 0.37 -11.90
N ASP A 92 8.73 0.87 -10.77
CA ASP A 92 10.09 0.63 -10.27
C ASP A 92 10.37 -0.82 -9.89
N GLY A 93 9.35 -1.68 -9.81
CA GLY A 93 9.53 -3.12 -9.64
C GLY A 93 9.74 -3.87 -10.96
N ASN A 94 9.41 -3.25 -12.11
CA ASN A 94 9.70 -3.79 -13.43
C ASN A 94 9.79 -2.65 -14.47
N ASP A 95 10.94 -1.98 -14.48
CA ASP A 95 11.19 -0.78 -15.28
C ASP A 95 11.39 -1.05 -16.79
N ASN A 96 11.36 -2.32 -17.19
CA ASN A 96 11.50 -2.77 -18.57
C ASN A 96 10.14 -2.91 -19.28
N VAL A 97 9.05 -2.92 -18.52
CA VAL A 97 7.69 -3.07 -19.07
C VAL A 97 6.96 -1.74 -18.95
N PRO A 98 6.76 -1.00 -20.06
CA PRO A 98 5.90 0.17 -20.05
C PRO A 98 4.46 -0.26 -19.81
N ILE A 99 3.76 0.47 -18.95
CA ILE A 99 2.41 0.12 -18.48
C ILE A 99 1.33 1.09 -19.00
N LEU A 100 1.67 2.36 -19.24
CA LEU A 100 0.72 3.37 -19.70
C LEU A 100 1.41 4.32 -20.68
N LEU A 101 0.68 4.79 -21.68
CA LEU A 101 1.08 5.92 -22.52
C LEU A 101 0.15 7.11 -22.25
N GLY A 102 0.70 8.30 -22.10
CA GLY A 102 -0.01 9.57 -22.11
C GLY A 102 0.40 10.38 -23.34
N ILE A 103 -0.56 10.85 -24.14
CA ILE A 103 -0.30 11.66 -25.33
C ILE A 103 -0.97 13.02 -25.16
N THR A 104 -0.18 14.09 -25.21
CA THR A 104 -0.64 15.46 -24.97
C THR A 104 -0.61 16.26 -26.27
N THR A 105 -1.75 16.79 -26.71
CA THR A 105 -1.89 17.49 -28.01
C THR A 105 -2.19 18.99 -27.91
N GLU A 106 -2.88 19.47 -26.87
CA GLU A 106 -3.32 20.87 -26.78
C GLU A 106 -2.31 21.71 -25.97
N ASN A 107 -1.38 22.40 -26.64
CA ASN A 107 -0.39 23.33 -26.03
C ASN A 107 0.37 22.77 -24.82
N GLY A 108 0.55 21.45 -24.75
CA GLY A 108 1.19 20.81 -23.60
C GLY A 108 0.36 20.82 -22.30
N ASN A 109 -0.94 21.14 -22.34
CA ASN A 109 -1.81 21.09 -21.16
C ASN A 109 -1.98 19.62 -20.69
N PRO A 110 -1.50 19.26 -19.48
CA PRO A 110 -1.61 17.89 -18.96
C PRO A 110 -3.06 17.41 -18.79
N GLU A 111 -4.04 18.31 -18.60
CA GLU A 111 -5.46 17.95 -18.49
C GLU A 111 -6.04 17.41 -19.81
N LYS A 112 -5.35 17.67 -20.92
CA LYS A 112 -5.71 17.22 -22.26
C LYS A 112 -4.96 15.97 -22.68
N THR A 113 -4.22 15.35 -21.75
CA THR A 113 -3.52 14.10 -21.97
C THR A 113 -4.51 12.97 -22.17
N LYS A 114 -4.41 12.26 -23.31
CA LYS A 114 -5.15 11.02 -23.54
C LYS A 114 -4.28 9.85 -23.13
N TYR A 115 -4.81 9.03 -22.23
CA TYR A 115 -4.14 7.82 -21.76
C TYR A 115 -4.48 6.61 -22.61
N HIS A 116 -3.50 5.75 -22.84
CA HIS A 116 -3.64 4.48 -23.56
C HIS A 116 -3.01 3.36 -22.75
N GLY A 117 -3.78 2.32 -22.48
CA GLY A 117 -3.31 1.07 -21.85
C GLY A 117 -3.21 -0.05 -22.87
N ARG A 118 -2.77 -1.23 -22.45
CA ARG A 118 -2.75 -2.46 -23.27
C ARG A 118 -2.99 -3.70 -22.40
N SER A 119 -3.48 -4.77 -23.02
CA SER A 119 -3.74 -6.04 -22.33
C SER A 119 -2.52 -6.97 -22.26
N GLY A 120 -1.30 -6.41 -22.23
CA GLY A 120 -0.03 -7.14 -22.22
C GLY A 120 0.88 -6.80 -23.41
N PRO A 121 2.13 -7.30 -23.41
CA PRO A 121 3.10 -7.09 -24.50
C PRO A 121 2.57 -7.53 -25.87
N GLY A 122 2.92 -6.79 -26.93
CA GLY A 122 2.49 -7.06 -28.31
C GLY A 122 1.04 -6.68 -28.64
N ASN A 123 0.24 -6.31 -27.64
CA ASN A 123 -1.11 -5.79 -27.87
C ASN A 123 -1.08 -4.29 -28.18
N PRO A 124 -2.01 -3.80 -29.03
CA PRO A 124 -2.10 -2.39 -29.34
C PRO A 124 -2.44 -1.57 -28.09
N TRP A 125 -1.94 -0.34 -28.07
CA TRP A 125 -2.24 0.66 -27.06
C TRP A 125 -3.60 1.29 -27.34
N MET A 126 -4.56 1.07 -26.45
CA MET A 126 -5.95 1.47 -26.62
C MET A 126 -6.41 2.35 -25.46
N ASN A 127 -7.06 3.46 -25.81
CA ASN A 127 -7.68 4.34 -24.81
C ASN A 127 -8.84 3.64 -24.09
N GLY A 128 -9.56 2.73 -24.76
CA GLY A 128 -10.71 2.02 -24.18
C GLY A 128 -10.42 1.26 -22.88
N PHE A 129 -9.19 0.78 -22.67
CA PHE A 129 -8.81 0.08 -21.43
C PHE A 129 -8.68 0.97 -20.19
N VAL A 130 -8.51 2.27 -20.40
CA VAL A 130 -8.31 3.26 -19.33
C VAL A 130 -9.25 4.44 -19.47
N LEU A 131 -10.26 4.33 -20.34
CA LEU A 131 -11.30 5.32 -20.52
C LEU A 131 -12.03 5.49 -19.19
N SER A 132 -12.27 6.74 -18.78
CA SER A 132 -12.86 7.13 -17.48
C SER A 132 -12.03 6.89 -16.23
N LEU A 133 -10.80 6.40 -16.35
CA LEU A 133 -9.89 6.28 -15.20
C LEU A 133 -9.06 7.56 -15.04
N SER A 134 -8.84 8.00 -13.80
CA SER A 134 -7.78 8.97 -13.50
C SER A 134 -6.40 8.35 -13.78
N GLU A 135 -5.36 9.19 -13.92
CA GLU A 135 -3.98 8.74 -14.16
C GLU A 135 -3.54 7.66 -13.15
N LYS A 136 -3.79 7.90 -11.85
CA LYS A 136 -3.47 6.95 -10.78
C LYS A 136 -4.21 5.61 -10.93
N GLN A 137 -5.50 5.65 -11.25
CA GLN A 137 -6.30 4.43 -11.44
C GLN A 137 -5.89 3.68 -12.72
N ALA A 138 -5.53 4.41 -13.77
CA ALA A 138 -5.00 3.84 -15.01
C ALA A 138 -3.65 3.14 -14.77
N LEU A 139 -2.75 3.76 -13.98
CA LEU A 139 -1.48 3.15 -13.58
C LEU A 139 -1.71 1.85 -12.82
N ASP A 140 -2.60 1.84 -11.82
CA ASP A 140 -2.88 0.63 -11.01
C ASP A 140 -3.49 -0.48 -11.84
N ASN A 141 -4.47 -0.12 -12.67
CA ASN A 141 -5.10 -1.05 -13.59
C ASN A 141 -4.07 -1.68 -14.54
N GLN A 142 -3.24 -0.85 -15.17
CA GLN A 142 -2.25 -1.34 -16.12
C GLN A 142 -1.07 -2.07 -15.47
N ASN A 143 -0.67 -1.69 -14.25
CA ASN A 143 0.36 -2.42 -13.51
C ASN A 143 -0.13 -3.81 -13.09
N CYS A 144 -1.43 -3.94 -12.80
CA CYS A 144 -2.05 -5.25 -12.62
C CYS A 144 -1.99 -6.08 -13.92
N HIS A 145 -2.44 -5.53 -15.04
CA HIS A 145 -2.47 -6.28 -16.31
C HIS A 145 -1.09 -6.66 -16.84
N ASN A 146 -0.09 -5.78 -16.71
CA ASN A 146 1.21 -5.95 -17.34
C ASN A 146 2.27 -6.54 -16.40
N ASN A 147 2.16 -6.32 -15.10
CA ASN A 147 3.14 -6.78 -14.09
C ASN A 147 2.53 -7.68 -13.02
N ASN A 148 1.24 -8.05 -13.13
CA ASN A 148 0.54 -8.87 -12.15
C ASN A 148 0.65 -8.32 -10.72
N THR A 149 0.55 -7.00 -10.57
CA THR A 149 0.70 -6.34 -9.27
C THR A 149 -0.56 -5.60 -8.85
N VAL A 150 -0.81 -5.55 -7.54
CA VAL A 150 -1.98 -4.88 -6.95
C VAL A 150 -1.56 -3.84 -5.93
N VAL A 151 -2.49 -2.98 -5.54
CA VAL A 151 -2.30 -2.07 -4.40
C VAL A 151 -2.96 -2.68 -3.19
N PHE A 152 -2.22 -2.82 -2.10
CA PHE A 152 -2.79 -3.26 -0.84
C PHE A 152 -3.25 -2.02 -0.05
N ASN A 153 -4.56 -1.77 -0.02
CA ASN A 153 -5.13 -0.72 0.81
C ASN A 153 -5.56 -1.30 2.15
N ILE A 154 -4.82 -0.99 3.22
CA ILE A 154 -5.02 -1.60 4.54
C ILE A 154 -6.48 -1.44 5.03
N GLN A 155 -7.13 -0.32 4.71
CA GLN A 155 -8.53 -0.09 5.11
C GLN A 155 -9.52 -0.96 4.32
N ASN A 156 -9.30 -1.09 3.00
CA ASN A 156 -10.17 -1.83 2.08
C ASN A 156 -9.34 -2.67 1.08
N PRO A 157 -8.74 -3.79 1.52
CA PRO A 157 -7.75 -4.50 0.71
C PRO A 157 -8.27 -5.06 -0.61
N GLU A 158 -9.55 -5.45 -0.66
CA GLU A 158 -10.16 -6.09 -1.84
C GLU A 158 -10.30 -5.15 -3.05
N PHE A 159 -10.25 -3.83 -2.83
CA PHE A 159 -10.48 -2.82 -3.86
C PHE A 159 -9.23 -1.99 -4.20
N GLY A 160 -8.19 -2.06 -3.36
CA GLY A 160 -6.97 -1.29 -3.53
C GLY A 160 -7.24 0.22 -3.51
N THR A 161 -6.88 0.93 -4.58
CA THR A 161 -7.13 2.38 -4.72
C THR A 161 -8.47 2.71 -5.35
N LEU A 162 -9.19 1.71 -5.85
CA LEU A 162 -10.49 1.89 -6.46
C LEU A 162 -11.54 1.91 -5.35
N ASN A 163 -12.45 2.86 -5.43
CA ASN A 163 -13.68 2.86 -4.66
C ASN A 163 -14.58 1.70 -5.13
N GLU A 164 -15.39 1.16 -4.22
CA GLU A 164 -16.35 0.07 -4.50
C GLU A 164 -17.24 0.35 -5.71
N ASN A 165 -17.59 1.63 -5.90
CA ASN A 165 -18.44 2.10 -6.99
C ASN A 165 -17.71 2.33 -8.32
N SER A 166 -16.38 2.33 -8.33
CA SER A 166 -15.63 2.37 -9.59
C SER A 166 -15.78 1.04 -10.31
N LYS A 167 -15.75 1.06 -11.65
CA LYS A 167 -15.60 -0.16 -12.44
C LYS A 167 -14.23 -0.78 -12.16
N ILE A 168 -14.15 -1.57 -11.10
CA ILE A 168 -12.95 -2.28 -10.70
C ILE A 168 -12.54 -3.16 -11.87
N SER A 169 -11.29 -3.03 -12.29
CA SER A 169 -10.82 -3.85 -13.38
C SER A 169 -10.88 -5.32 -12.98
N ASN A 170 -11.24 -6.16 -13.94
CA ASN A 170 -11.28 -7.60 -13.71
C ASN A 170 -9.91 -8.16 -13.31
N CYS A 171 -8.82 -7.45 -13.59
CA CYS A 171 -7.49 -7.83 -13.13
C CYS A 171 -7.34 -7.69 -11.61
N ILE A 172 -7.73 -6.55 -11.04
CA ILE A 172 -7.58 -6.31 -9.59
C ILE A 172 -8.57 -7.19 -8.81
N ARG A 173 -9.79 -7.35 -9.34
CA ARG A 173 -10.85 -8.13 -8.71
C ARG A 173 -10.39 -9.58 -8.49
N GLY A 174 -10.44 -10.01 -7.23
CA GLY A 174 -10.12 -11.39 -6.86
C GLY A 174 -8.63 -11.70 -6.77
N LYS A 175 -7.73 -10.71 -6.92
CA LYS A 175 -6.30 -10.88 -6.59
C LYS A 175 -6.04 -10.82 -5.10
N ILE A 176 -6.86 -10.06 -4.37
CA ILE A 176 -6.88 -10.04 -2.91
C ILE A 176 -8.22 -10.64 -2.49
N LYS A 177 -8.17 -11.65 -1.61
CA LYS A 177 -9.36 -12.26 -1.01
C LYS A 177 -9.24 -12.17 0.50
N THR A 178 -10.31 -11.74 1.16
CA THR A 178 -10.42 -11.93 2.61
C THR A 178 -10.41 -13.41 2.91
N SER A 179 -9.48 -13.82 3.78
CA SER A 179 -9.38 -15.19 4.27
C SER A 179 -10.08 -15.23 5.62
N TYR A 180 -11.27 -15.86 5.68
CA TYR A 180 -11.95 -16.12 6.95
C TYR A 180 -11.33 -17.32 7.65
N ILE A 181 -10.03 -17.28 7.91
CA ILE A 181 -9.41 -18.24 8.81
C ILE A 181 -9.65 -17.74 10.22
N LYS A 182 -10.29 -18.57 11.04
CA LYS A 182 -10.37 -18.34 12.48
C LYS A 182 -8.96 -18.49 13.05
N LEU A 183 -8.20 -17.39 13.06
CA LEU A 183 -6.93 -17.32 13.74
C LEU A 183 -7.18 -17.56 15.24
N PRO A 184 -6.25 -18.23 15.94
CA PRO A 184 -6.36 -18.36 17.39
C PRO A 184 -6.41 -16.98 18.03
N SER A 185 -7.21 -16.88 19.09
CA SER A 185 -7.29 -15.67 19.90
C SER A 185 -5.90 -15.30 20.39
N LEU A 186 -5.54 -14.03 20.28
CA LEU A 186 -4.31 -13.51 20.85
C LEU A 186 -4.32 -13.74 22.37
N PRO A 187 -3.27 -14.36 22.95
CA PRO A 187 -3.25 -14.69 24.37
C PRO A 187 -3.59 -13.49 25.24
N GLY A 188 -4.60 -13.64 26.10
CA GLY A 188 -5.00 -12.63 27.08
C GLY A 188 -5.45 -11.29 26.49
N SER A 189 -6.06 -11.27 25.29
CA SER A 189 -6.54 -10.01 24.70
C SER A 189 -7.78 -10.18 23.81
N ASN A 190 -8.36 -9.05 23.43
CA ASN A 190 -9.52 -8.92 22.53
C ASN A 190 -9.15 -8.26 21.19
N TYR A 191 -7.87 -8.19 20.84
CA TYR A 191 -7.42 -7.70 19.54
C TYR A 191 -8.01 -8.54 18.40
N THR A 192 -8.40 -7.87 17.32
CA THR A 192 -8.94 -8.52 16.12
C THR A 192 -7.86 -8.61 15.05
N ILE A 193 -7.72 -9.78 14.43
CA ILE A 193 -6.83 -9.99 13.30
C ILE A 193 -7.67 -10.21 12.05
N LYS A 194 -7.37 -9.50 10.97
CA LYS A 194 -7.90 -9.77 9.63
C LYS A 194 -6.78 -10.30 8.75
N GLU A 195 -6.98 -11.46 8.14
CA GLU A 195 -6.02 -12.06 7.20
C GLU A 195 -6.54 -11.94 5.76
N TYR A 196 -5.66 -11.55 4.86
CA TYR A 196 -5.94 -11.39 3.43
C TYR A 196 -4.97 -12.24 2.63
N ALA A 197 -5.51 -13.10 1.76
CA ALA A 197 -4.70 -13.90 0.84
C ALA A 197 -4.45 -13.12 -0.45
N ILE A 198 -3.20 -13.14 -0.92
CA ILE A 198 -2.81 -12.63 -2.23
C ILE A 198 -2.77 -13.82 -3.19
N ASN A 199 -3.67 -13.82 -4.19
CA ASN A 199 -3.89 -14.98 -5.03
C ASN A 199 -2.87 -15.11 -6.16
N GLY A 200 -2.45 -16.36 -6.39
CA GLY A 200 -1.56 -16.74 -7.47
C GLY A 200 -0.16 -16.19 -7.26
N ASP A 201 0.41 -15.67 -8.33
CA ASP A 201 1.75 -15.10 -8.39
C ASP A 201 1.76 -13.57 -8.17
N ALA A 202 0.62 -12.98 -7.81
CA ALA A 202 0.49 -11.53 -7.71
C ALA A 202 1.41 -10.93 -6.65
N SER A 203 1.88 -9.71 -6.91
CA SER A 203 2.73 -8.94 -6.00
C SER A 203 2.06 -7.65 -5.55
N ILE A 204 2.51 -7.06 -4.45
CA ILE A 204 2.01 -5.77 -3.94
C ILE A 204 2.91 -4.65 -4.47
N SER A 205 2.36 -3.79 -5.34
CA SER A 205 3.09 -2.65 -5.92
C SER A 205 3.35 -1.54 -4.91
N ARG A 206 2.40 -1.33 -3.97
CA ARG A 206 2.50 -0.38 -2.86
C ARG A 206 1.42 -0.66 -1.82
N VAL A 207 1.64 -0.10 -0.63
CA VAL A 207 0.69 -0.13 0.48
C VAL A 207 0.08 1.26 0.67
N THR A 208 -1.23 1.30 0.91
CA THR A 208 -1.99 2.54 1.12
C THR A 208 -2.94 2.41 2.31
N TYR A 209 -3.38 3.54 2.86
CA TYR A 209 -4.43 3.62 3.86
C TYR A 209 -5.36 4.79 3.51
N GLY A 210 -6.67 4.52 3.38
CA GLY A 210 -7.62 5.53 2.88
C GLY A 210 -7.25 6.09 1.49
N GLY A 211 -6.63 5.25 0.64
CA GLY A 211 -6.14 5.65 -0.68
C GLY A 211 -4.87 6.51 -0.71
N ARG A 212 -4.30 6.86 0.46
CA ARG A 212 -3.03 7.61 0.59
C ARG A 212 -1.87 6.66 0.83
N SER A 213 -0.66 7.04 0.43
CA SER A 213 0.53 6.20 0.65
C SER A 213 0.86 6.10 2.14
N THR A 214 1.28 4.91 2.59
CA THR A 214 1.75 4.66 3.97
C THR A 214 3.26 4.79 4.12
N GLY A 215 3.99 5.04 3.03
CA GLY A 215 5.45 5.05 3.03
C GLY A 215 6.10 3.66 3.04
N ILE A 216 5.40 2.61 3.47
CA ILE A 216 5.87 1.21 3.52
C ILE A 216 6.46 0.80 2.17
N THR A 217 7.69 0.30 2.21
CA THR A 217 8.41 -0.25 1.06
C THR A 217 8.61 -1.74 1.27
N LEU A 218 7.99 -2.56 0.42
CA LEU A 218 8.14 -4.00 0.46
C LEU A 218 9.36 -4.43 -0.38
N ASN A 219 10.00 -5.54 0.01
CA ASN A 219 11.12 -6.07 -0.77
C ASN A 219 10.68 -6.50 -2.17
N LYS A 220 11.35 -5.96 -3.20
CA LYS A 220 10.95 -6.09 -4.62
C LYS A 220 11.09 -7.50 -5.24
N GLY A 221 11.50 -8.52 -4.46
CA GLY A 221 11.79 -9.86 -4.98
C GLY A 221 10.99 -10.99 -4.35
N GLY A 222 10.30 -10.75 -3.23
CA GLY A 222 9.47 -11.74 -2.55
C GLY A 222 8.01 -11.53 -2.89
N GLY A 223 7.36 -12.55 -3.47
CA GLY A 223 5.90 -12.54 -3.52
C GLY A 223 5.35 -12.50 -2.10
N ILE A 224 4.21 -11.86 -1.89
CA ILE A 224 3.49 -11.92 -0.62
C ILE A 224 2.39 -12.96 -0.78
N ASP A 225 2.24 -13.88 0.17
CA ASP A 225 1.15 -14.86 0.17
C ASP A 225 -0.03 -14.37 0.99
N LYS A 226 0.25 -13.74 2.14
CA LYS A 226 -0.77 -13.30 3.08
C LYS A 226 -0.39 -11.95 3.70
N VAL A 227 -1.41 -11.18 4.05
CA VAL A 227 -1.26 -9.98 4.87
C VAL A 227 -2.16 -10.10 6.09
N ARG A 228 -1.62 -9.92 7.29
CA ARG A 228 -2.41 -9.82 8.53
C ARG A 228 -2.44 -8.39 9.01
N VAL A 229 -3.63 -7.92 9.37
CA VAL A 229 -3.85 -6.57 9.89
C VAL A 229 -4.47 -6.69 11.27
N TYR A 230 -3.85 -6.05 12.26
CA TYR A 230 -4.23 -6.14 13.67
C TYR A 230 -4.93 -4.86 14.11
N PHE A 231 -6.06 -5.01 14.79
CA PHE A 231 -6.92 -3.91 15.24
C PHE A 231 -7.18 -4.00 16.73
N SER A 232 -7.21 -2.84 17.40
CA SER A 232 -7.72 -2.75 18.78
C SER A 232 -9.23 -2.95 18.81
N ALA A 233 -9.74 -3.58 19.86
CA ALA A 233 -11.19 -3.68 20.09
C ALA A 233 -11.85 -2.29 20.25
N GLY A 234 -11.12 -1.31 20.79
CA GLY A 234 -11.60 0.06 20.96
C GLY A 234 -11.52 0.94 19.71
N SER A 235 -10.86 0.48 18.65
CA SER A 235 -10.68 1.24 17.41
C SER A 235 -10.46 0.30 16.23
N ILE A 236 -11.55 -0.05 15.56
CA ILE A 236 -11.53 -0.87 14.34
C ILE A 236 -11.12 -0.08 13.10
N GLU A 237 -11.11 1.25 13.18
CA GLU A 237 -10.80 2.12 12.03
C GLU A 237 -9.30 2.24 11.80
N VAL A 238 -8.51 2.29 12.88
CA VAL A 238 -7.06 2.48 12.81
C VAL A 238 -6.37 1.15 13.11
N PRO A 239 -5.77 0.50 12.09
CA PRO A 239 -4.96 -0.70 12.30
C PRO A 239 -3.69 -0.34 13.08
N LEU A 240 -3.32 -1.17 14.05
CA LEU A 240 -2.14 -0.97 14.90
C LEU A 240 -0.87 -1.50 14.23
N LEU A 241 -0.99 -2.68 13.63
CA LEU A 241 0.14 -3.46 13.12
C LEU A 241 -0.28 -4.17 11.83
N VAL A 242 0.67 -4.36 10.92
CA VAL A 242 0.51 -5.15 9.69
C VAL A 242 1.70 -6.10 9.53
N GLU A 243 1.40 -7.35 9.18
CA GLU A 243 2.36 -8.40 8.82
C GLU A 243 2.21 -8.74 7.33
N PHE A 244 3.30 -8.70 6.58
CA PHE A 244 3.38 -9.19 5.20
C PHE A 244 4.13 -10.52 5.18
N LEU A 245 3.40 -11.62 5.02
CA LEU A 245 3.96 -12.98 4.99
C LEU A 245 4.49 -13.28 3.59
N GLN A 246 5.79 -13.53 3.50
CA GLN A 246 6.48 -13.81 2.25
C GLN A 246 6.11 -15.20 1.71
N ARG A 247 6.06 -15.30 0.39
CA ARG A 247 5.79 -16.53 -0.33
C ARG A 247 6.87 -17.57 -0.07
N GLY A 248 6.43 -18.81 0.19
CA GLY A 248 7.33 -19.92 0.48
C GLY A 248 7.92 -19.91 1.89
N GLY A 249 7.33 -19.17 2.83
CA GLY A 249 7.75 -19.17 4.23
C GLY A 249 9.00 -18.32 4.51
N GLY A 250 9.25 -17.31 3.67
CA GLY A 250 10.27 -16.30 3.95
C GLY A 250 9.94 -15.48 5.21
N GLU A 251 10.93 -14.74 5.70
CA GLU A 251 10.77 -13.87 6.87
C GLU A 251 9.70 -12.80 6.64
N SER A 252 8.68 -12.73 7.49
CA SER A 252 7.62 -11.72 7.43
C SER A 252 8.16 -10.30 7.62
N GLU A 253 7.61 -9.34 6.88
CA GLU A 253 7.86 -7.90 7.11
C GLU A 253 6.76 -7.32 8.01
N TRP A 254 7.15 -6.56 9.02
CA TRP A 254 6.25 -6.06 10.07
C TRP A 254 6.30 -4.56 10.18
N HIS A 255 5.14 -3.89 10.16
CA HIS A 255 5.04 -2.45 10.32
C HIS A 255 3.95 -2.07 11.31
N TYR A 256 4.22 -1.09 12.17
CA TYR A 256 3.25 -0.53 13.11
C TYR A 256 2.91 0.93 12.77
N THR A 257 1.69 1.34 13.10
CA THR A 257 1.24 2.73 12.94
C THR A 257 1.85 3.61 14.04
N GLN A 258 2.30 4.82 13.68
CA GLN A 258 2.87 5.78 14.63
C GLN A 258 1.87 6.82 15.12
N ASN A 259 0.66 6.82 14.57
CA ASN A 259 -0.36 7.81 14.88
C ASN A 259 -1.77 7.27 14.64
N THR A 260 -2.76 8.07 15.08
CA THR A 260 -4.18 7.73 14.97
C THR A 260 -4.76 7.95 13.57
N ASP A 261 -4.02 8.52 12.62
CA ASP A 261 -4.52 8.71 11.26
C ASP A 261 -4.20 7.54 10.32
N GLY A 262 -3.41 6.56 10.79
CA GLY A 262 -3.06 5.35 10.04
C GLY A 262 -2.17 5.59 8.82
N ARG A 263 -1.48 6.74 8.71
CA ARG A 263 -0.68 7.10 7.52
C ARG A 263 0.81 6.96 7.72
N ASN A 264 1.29 7.03 8.95
CA ASN A 264 2.72 6.93 9.25
C ASN A 264 3.03 5.56 9.83
N TRP A 265 3.87 4.80 9.13
CA TRP A 265 4.20 3.43 9.49
C TRP A 265 5.70 3.27 9.66
N THR A 266 6.12 2.48 10.64
CA THR A 266 7.52 2.16 10.91
C THR A 266 7.69 0.66 11.03
N GLU A 267 8.85 0.15 10.59
CA GLU A 267 9.18 -1.26 10.69
C GLU A 267 9.44 -1.66 12.15
N VAL A 268 8.94 -2.83 12.57
CA VAL A 268 9.12 -3.37 13.93
C VAL A 268 10.57 -3.85 14.19
N GLY A 269 11.27 -4.26 13.13
CA GLY A 269 12.60 -4.84 13.20
C GLY A 269 12.60 -6.36 13.39
N LYS A 270 13.49 -7.03 12.66
CA LYS A 270 13.54 -8.50 12.51
C LYS A 270 13.68 -9.28 13.81
N GLU A 271 14.59 -8.85 14.70
CA GLU A 271 14.83 -9.59 15.95
C GLU A 271 13.62 -9.56 16.89
N LYS A 272 12.91 -8.43 16.91
CA LYS A 272 11.70 -8.28 17.72
C LYS A 272 10.57 -9.14 17.17
N SER A 273 10.34 -9.09 15.86
CA SER A 273 9.24 -9.81 15.20
C SER A 273 9.37 -11.33 15.24
N LYS A 274 10.59 -11.89 15.30
CA LYS A 274 10.82 -13.34 15.48
C LYS A 274 10.14 -13.92 16.71
N THR A 275 9.90 -13.09 17.74
CA THR A 275 9.31 -13.54 18.99
C THR A 275 7.78 -13.51 19.00
N PHE A 276 7.14 -12.94 17.97
CA PHE A 276 5.68 -12.76 17.91
C PHE A 276 4.91 -14.06 17.69
N TYR A 277 5.59 -15.07 17.14
CA TYR A 277 5.01 -16.36 16.83
C TYR A 277 5.94 -17.49 17.29
N SER A 278 5.39 -18.49 17.98
CA SER A 278 6.10 -19.74 18.31
C SER A 278 5.92 -20.82 17.22
N GLY A 279 5.10 -20.53 16.22
CA GLY A 279 4.78 -21.36 15.06
C GLY A 279 3.91 -20.58 14.06
N PRO A 280 3.59 -21.13 12.88
CA PRO A 280 2.98 -20.39 11.75
C PRO A 280 1.74 -19.56 12.10
N ASP A 281 0.93 -20.07 13.04
CA ASP A 281 -0.31 -19.46 13.48
C ASP A 281 -0.43 -19.42 15.00
N GLN A 282 0.68 -19.51 15.75
CA GLN A 282 0.67 -19.53 17.23
C GLN A 282 1.23 -18.21 17.78
N PRO A 283 0.38 -17.18 17.95
CA PRO A 283 0.85 -15.90 18.48
C PRO A 283 1.30 -16.04 19.93
N THR A 284 2.32 -15.29 20.31
CA THR A 284 2.88 -15.26 21.67
C THR A 284 2.41 -14.04 22.45
N GLU A 285 2.72 -14.01 23.74
CA GLU A 285 2.48 -12.83 24.60
C GLU A 285 3.29 -11.59 24.13
N ASN A 286 4.42 -11.78 23.44
CA ASN A 286 5.22 -10.66 22.93
C ASN A 286 4.48 -9.88 21.84
N LEU A 287 3.69 -10.57 20.99
CA LEU A 287 2.85 -9.90 20.00
C LEU A 287 1.75 -9.06 20.66
N THR A 288 1.05 -9.64 21.64
CA THR A 288 0.02 -8.90 22.41
C THR A 288 0.63 -7.68 23.12
N THR A 289 1.78 -7.87 23.76
CA THR A 289 2.51 -6.80 24.44
C THR A 289 2.89 -5.69 23.46
N GLU A 290 3.31 -6.03 22.24
CA GLU A 290 3.60 -5.03 21.22
C GLU A 290 2.35 -4.23 20.82
N LEU A 291 1.22 -4.91 20.61
CA LEU A 291 -0.05 -4.25 20.29
C LEU A 291 -0.48 -3.30 21.40
N ASP A 292 -0.29 -3.68 22.68
CA ASP A 292 -0.54 -2.82 23.84
C ASP A 292 0.36 -1.58 23.85
N GLN A 293 1.65 -1.77 23.55
CA GLN A 293 2.61 -0.67 23.44
C GLN A 293 2.21 0.31 22.34
N ILE A 294 1.85 -0.20 21.15
CA ILE A 294 1.42 0.63 20.02
C ILE A 294 0.14 1.38 20.39
N ALA A 295 -0.91 0.70 20.85
CA ALA A 295 -2.20 1.30 21.21
C ALA A 295 -2.04 2.42 22.27
N CYS A 296 -1.23 2.19 23.30
CA CYS A 296 -0.93 3.20 24.32
C CYS A 296 -0.10 4.35 23.73
N SER A 297 0.90 4.07 22.89
CA SER A 297 1.80 5.08 22.31
C SER A 297 1.07 6.09 21.43
N ILE A 298 0.12 5.63 20.60
CA ILE A 298 -0.64 6.49 19.69
C ILE A 298 -1.91 7.05 20.33
N GLY A 299 -2.20 6.71 21.59
CA GLY A 299 -3.32 7.26 22.34
C GLY A 299 -4.70 6.69 21.97
N ILE A 300 -4.75 5.53 21.31
CA ILE A 300 -6.02 4.85 20.99
C ILE A 300 -6.66 4.25 22.25
N GLY A 301 -5.83 3.73 23.16
CA GLY A 301 -6.32 3.24 24.44
C GLY A 301 -5.24 2.64 25.31
N VAL A 302 -5.67 2.12 26.45
CA VAL A 302 -4.82 1.57 27.50
C VAL A 302 -5.25 0.13 27.73
N THR A 303 -4.27 -0.78 27.83
CA THR A 303 -4.52 -2.17 28.22
C THR A 303 -4.45 -2.29 29.73
N LEU A 304 -5.49 -2.89 30.33
CA LEU A 304 -5.51 -3.22 31.75
C LEU A 304 -4.96 -4.63 31.95
N ASP A 305 -3.80 -4.73 32.60
CA ASP A 305 -3.27 -6.02 33.07
C ASP A 305 -3.78 -6.25 34.49
N ILE A 306 -4.85 -7.03 34.60
CA ILE A 306 -5.50 -7.39 35.86
C ILE A 306 -4.94 -8.68 36.46
N SER A 307 -3.80 -9.19 35.97
CA SER A 307 -3.14 -10.34 36.59
C SER A 307 -2.79 -10.04 38.05
N TYR A 308 -2.84 -11.08 38.90
CA TYR A 308 -2.64 -10.91 40.34
C TYR A 308 -1.28 -10.28 40.66
N ARG A 309 -0.20 -10.75 40.01
CA ARG A 309 1.16 -10.24 40.22
C ARG A 309 1.29 -8.77 39.83
N ASN A 310 0.71 -8.37 38.69
CA ASN A 310 0.73 -6.97 38.26
C ASN A 310 -0.05 -6.10 39.25
N SER A 311 -1.26 -6.54 39.60
CA SER A 311 -2.13 -5.84 40.55
C SER A 311 -1.48 -5.63 41.92
N GLU A 312 -0.89 -6.69 42.49
CA GLU A 312 -0.22 -6.64 43.77
C GLU A 312 1.01 -5.72 43.74
N THR A 313 1.85 -5.85 42.71
CA THR A 313 3.07 -5.05 42.56
C THR A 313 2.75 -3.56 42.51
N HIS A 314 1.79 -3.18 41.67
CA HIS A 314 1.42 -1.78 41.47
C HIS A 314 0.68 -1.18 42.65
N ALA A 315 -0.20 -1.94 43.30
CA ALA A 315 -0.88 -1.50 44.51
C ALA A 315 0.10 -1.28 45.68
N ARG A 316 1.03 -2.23 45.92
CA ARG A 316 2.02 -2.11 47.01
C ARG A 316 2.98 -0.93 46.81
N GLN A 317 3.41 -0.69 45.58
CA GLN A 317 4.36 0.37 45.27
C GLN A 317 3.69 1.72 45.03
N SER A 318 2.34 1.80 45.04
CA SER A 318 1.58 2.97 44.61
C SER A 318 2.05 3.49 43.23
N LYS A 319 2.48 2.57 42.36
CA LYS A 319 3.00 2.90 41.03
C LYS A 319 1.91 2.73 40.00
N LYS A 320 1.81 3.71 39.12
CA LYS A 320 0.97 3.65 37.94
C LYS A 320 1.63 2.81 36.84
N TYR A 321 0.85 2.39 35.83
CA TYR A 321 1.37 1.65 34.66
C TYR A 321 0.60 1.99 33.35
N CYS A 322 1.18 1.67 32.19
CA CYS A 322 0.50 1.51 30.89
C CYS A 322 1.43 0.77 29.93
N CYS A 323 2.54 1.41 29.56
CA CYS A 323 3.58 0.88 28.69
C CYS A 323 4.93 1.49 29.08
N ASP A 324 6.02 1.04 28.45
CA ASP A 324 7.39 1.47 28.81
C ASP A 324 7.57 3.00 28.79
N ASN A 325 6.90 3.66 27.84
CA ASN A 325 6.95 5.11 27.65
C ASN A 325 5.90 5.88 28.46
N HIS A 326 4.89 5.20 29.02
CA HIS A 326 3.79 5.83 29.76
C HIS A 326 3.54 5.05 31.05
N LYS A 327 4.05 5.55 32.17
CA LYS A 327 3.94 4.87 33.47
C LYS A 327 2.86 5.47 34.35
N ASP A 328 1.94 6.25 33.80
CA ASP A 328 1.07 7.13 34.59
C ASP A 328 -0.42 7.08 34.24
N ARG A 329 -0.85 6.13 33.38
CA ARG A 329 -2.23 6.12 32.86
C ARG A 329 -3.20 5.20 33.61
N VAL A 330 -2.70 4.14 34.23
CA VAL A 330 -3.47 3.24 35.09
C VAL A 330 -2.98 3.36 36.52
N THR A 331 -3.89 3.59 37.46
CA THR A 331 -3.63 3.46 38.91
C THR A 331 -4.19 2.15 39.42
N VAL A 332 -3.49 1.51 40.35
CA VAL A 332 -4.00 0.33 41.07
C VAL A 332 -4.12 0.67 42.55
N ALA A 333 -5.33 0.51 43.08
CA ALA A 333 -5.59 0.56 44.52
C ALA A 333 -5.92 -0.86 45.01
N SER A 334 -5.45 -1.22 46.21
CA SER A 334 -5.90 -2.43 46.88
C SER A 334 -6.88 -2.09 47.99
N GLY A 335 -7.81 -3.00 48.25
CA GLY A 335 -8.75 -2.87 49.35
C GLY A 335 -9.14 -4.23 49.92
N LYS A 336 -9.92 -4.18 51.00
CA LYS A 336 -10.44 -5.35 51.71
C LYS A 336 -11.96 -5.24 51.80
N ILE A 337 -12.66 -6.32 51.45
CA ILE A 337 -14.11 -6.46 51.68
C ILE A 337 -14.28 -7.42 52.86
N ASN A 338 -15.03 -7.00 53.88
CA ASN A 338 -15.37 -7.85 55.02
C ASN A 338 -16.42 -8.89 54.60
N THR A 339 -16.15 -10.16 54.86
CA THR A 339 -17.04 -11.30 54.57
C THR A 339 -17.70 -11.87 55.83
N GLY A 340 -17.81 -11.06 56.88
CA GLY A 340 -18.43 -11.44 58.16
C GLY A 340 -17.50 -12.34 58.97
N ASN A 341 -18.00 -13.51 59.37
CA ASN A 341 -17.23 -14.46 60.20
C ASN A 341 -16.07 -15.15 59.45
N HIS A 342 -15.95 -14.92 58.14
CA HIS A 342 -14.94 -15.56 57.28
C HIS A 342 -13.73 -14.64 56.98
N GLY A 343 -13.64 -13.47 57.62
CA GLY A 343 -12.50 -12.56 57.48
C GLY A 343 -12.66 -11.52 56.36
N HIS A 344 -11.61 -11.34 55.56
CA HIS A 344 -11.57 -10.33 54.50
C HIS A 344 -11.14 -10.92 53.15
N ILE A 345 -11.79 -10.50 52.07
CA ILE A 345 -11.34 -10.75 50.69
C ILE A 345 -10.58 -9.51 50.20
N MET A 346 -9.36 -9.73 49.70
CA MET A 346 -8.57 -8.69 49.03
C MET A 346 -9.12 -8.44 47.62
N TYR A 347 -9.19 -7.18 47.21
CA TYR A 347 -9.45 -6.81 45.82
C TYR A 347 -8.43 -5.78 45.34
N TYR A 348 -8.31 -5.68 44.01
CA TYR A 348 -7.51 -4.68 43.32
C TYR A 348 -8.39 -3.91 42.34
N GLN A 349 -8.44 -2.60 42.48
CA GLN A 349 -9.16 -1.69 41.60
C GLN A 349 -8.17 -1.04 40.64
N HIS A 350 -8.32 -1.33 39.35
CA HIS A 350 -7.59 -0.67 38.28
C HIS A 350 -8.43 0.50 37.76
N THR A 351 -7.84 1.69 37.70
CA THR A 351 -8.53 2.90 37.20
C THR A 351 -7.73 3.51 36.08
N ILE A 352 -8.39 3.70 34.93
CA ILE A 352 -7.84 4.42 33.78
C ILE A 352 -8.11 5.90 33.97
N GLY A 353 -7.11 6.75 33.71
CA GLY A 353 -7.32 8.20 33.73
C GLY A 353 -8.42 8.63 32.77
N GLN A 354 -9.22 9.64 33.14
CA GLN A 354 -10.43 10.08 32.41
C GLN A 354 -10.25 10.42 30.92
N ARG A 355 -9.01 10.57 30.44
CA ARG A 355 -8.68 10.94 29.06
C ARG A 355 -8.38 9.74 28.16
N TYR A 356 -8.41 8.52 28.69
CA TYR A 356 -8.00 7.33 27.94
C TYR A 356 -9.13 6.31 27.84
N ASN A 357 -9.21 5.66 26.68
CA ASN A 357 -10.12 4.55 26.45
C ASN A 357 -9.48 3.23 26.86
N LEU A 358 -10.32 2.25 27.21
CA LEU A 358 -9.88 0.87 27.39
C LEU A 358 -9.63 0.23 26.02
N ALA A 359 -8.42 -0.25 25.76
CA ALA A 359 -8.07 -0.96 24.54
C ALA A 359 -8.29 -2.47 24.68
N ALA A 360 -7.79 -3.04 25.77
CA ALA A 360 -7.84 -4.46 26.06
C ALA A 360 -7.80 -4.74 27.57
N ILE A 361 -8.20 -5.94 27.97
CA ILE A 361 -8.02 -6.46 29.34
C ILE A 361 -7.22 -7.75 29.25
N LYS A 362 -6.12 -7.82 29.99
CA LYS A 362 -5.24 -8.97 30.13
C LYS A 362 -5.44 -9.62 31.48
N TYR A 363 -5.73 -10.91 31.49
CA TYR A 363 -5.94 -11.74 32.68
C TYR A 363 -5.26 -13.09 32.44
N HIS A 364 -4.43 -13.51 33.40
CA HIS A 364 -3.65 -14.75 33.40
C HIS A 364 -3.83 -15.50 34.69
#